data_AF-A0A9W8N6P4-F1
#
_entry.id   AF-A0A9W8N6P4-F1
#
_cell.length_a   1.000
_cell.length_b   1.000
_cell.length_c   1.000
_cell.angle_alpha   90.00
_cell.angle_beta   90.00
_cell.angle_gamma   90.00
#
_symmetry.space_group_name_H-M   'P 1'
#
loop_
_entity.id
_entity.type
_entity.pdbx_description
1 polymer ?
#
loop_
_entity_poly.entity_id
_entity_poly.type
_entity_poly.pdbx_seq_one_letter_code
_entity_poly.pdbx_strand_id
1 'polypeptide(L)'
;MKEFKSPFPDSEKNGLKYEFLNEVSPGIWRITSKSDRMEYLAQNATFMFFGNKNNHRQLTDYGHLLATNGENMIQQVKVVLNHPNLVSLVDSFAIDFSPSDAYNRKQWFMVWDYCDAGNLGNYFKEPQPRPQDRSPSPSVDGEDEDTEMEDSLFGPGEKMELKEYLPESFCWHVLVSVLRALTWLHNGVRDVVIEGGQWTRLDEDPDWSPMLHRNITPQNIFLGHPRRKESYGPVKLGNYGRLFVSGHCQTVGDKYAPTCSKVIAPHPSKDYEQLSDLIALDSMLGNTYPYQPDQPYTMISEYRALGEIIQGMMIEPTGGSHLERIQSRRARENLEETKYTGRLKNFVVKLMEADPWHKESETDPNPAYVTSGLYREALEGVQWFIEGDSDKASTYVTSRMAEAEDYVERTEIRAQQLFNSYANVEDILLKFETPSSTKDGRS
;
A
#
# COMPACT_ATOMS: atom_id res chain seq x y z
N MET A 1 34.97 -43.59 8.31
CA MET A 1 34.44 -42.34 8.89
C MET A 1 34.45 -41.29 7.81
N LYS A 2 33.29 -40.87 7.30
CA LYS A 2 33.20 -39.68 6.43
C LYS A 2 33.29 -38.46 7.34
N GLU A 3 34.30 -37.61 7.12
CA GLU A 3 34.40 -36.33 7.81
C GLU A 3 33.13 -35.51 7.56
N PHE A 4 32.44 -35.17 8.64
CA PHE A 4 31.32 -34.24 8.62
C PHE A 4 31.92 -32.85 8.37
N LYS A 5 31.91 -32.39 7.12
CA LYS A 5 32.16 -30.97 6.82
C LYS A 5 31.04 -30.17 7.50
N SER A 6 31.42 -29.30 8.42
CA SER A 6 30.53 -28.28 8.99
C SER A 6 29.85 -27.53 7.83
N PRO A 7 28.50 -27.50 7.74
CA PRO A 7 27.78 -26.77 6.70
C PRO A 7 27.83 -25.24 6.88
N PHE A 8 28.65 -24.73 7.82
CA PHE A 8 28.55 -23.37 8.37
C PHE A 8 29.69 -22.39 8.03
N PRO A 9 30.44 -22.44 6.91
CA PRO A 9 31.47 -21.43 6.69
C PRO A 9 30.92 -20.02 6.39
N ASP A 10 29.70 -19.86 5.89
CA ASP A 10 29.29 -18.58 5.26
C ASP A 10 28.44 -17.66 6.15
N SER A 11 27.60 -18.17 7.06
CA SER A 11 26.74 -17.32 7.91
C SER A 11 27.52 -16.55 9.00
N GLU A 12 28.54 -17.17 9.60
CA GLU A 12 29.45 -16.49 10.54
C GLU A 12 30.39 -15.52 9.82
N LYS A 13 30.85 -15.88 8.62
CA LYS A 13 31.63 -14.96 7.77
C LYS A 13 30.80 -13.76 7.29
N ASN A 14 29.50 -13.93 7.09
CA ASN A 14 28.61 -12.83 6.74
C ASN A 14 28.50 -11.81 7.87
N GLY A 15 28.45 -12.25 9.14
CA GLY A 15 28.48 -11.33 10.29
C GLY A 15 29.72 -10.44 10.31
N LEU A 16 30.88 -10.96 9.87
CA LEU A 16 32.13 -10.19 9.77
C LEU A 16 32.09 -9.08 8.71
N LYS A 17 31.12 -9.09 7.78
CA LYS A 17 30.94 -8.06 6.75
C LYS A 17 30.39 -6.75 7.32
N TYR A 18 29.74 -6.80 8.48
CA TYR A 18 29.05 -5.65 9.06
C TYR A 18 29.75 -5.15 10.32
N GLU A 19 29.54 -3.86 10.61
CA GLU A 19 29.94 -3.19 11.84
C GLU A 19 28.67 -2.64 12.51
N PHE A 20 28.44 -3.01 13.78
CA PHE A 20 27.29 -2.53 14.54
C PHE A 20 27.57 -1.12 15.05
N LEU A 21 26.64 -0.20 14.80
CA LEU A 21 26.77 1.21 15.17
C LEU A 21 26.05 1.48 16.49
N ASN A 22 24.72 1.47 16.46
CA ASN A 22 23.89 1.76 17.63
C ASN A 22 22.55 1.01 17.56
N GLU A 23 21.99 0.68 18.72
CA GLU A 23 20.64 0.12 18.82
C GLU A 23 19.60 1.24 18.68
N VAL A 24 18.72 1.12 17.68
CA VAL A 24 17.68 2.12 17.39
C VAL A 24 16.42 1.84 18.22
N SER A 25 16.13 0.57 18.44
CA SER A 25 15.08 0.08 19.32
C SER A 25 15.46 -1.32 19.82
N PRO A 26 14.86 -1.84 20.91
CA PRO A 26 15.21 -3.16 21.45
C PRO A 26 15.21 -4.26 20.37
N GLY A 27 16.37 -4.86 20.14
CA GLY A 27 16.58 -5.91 19.13
C GLY A 27 16.73 -5.41 17.70
N ILE A 28 16.80 -4.10 17.43
CA ILE A 28 17.02 -3.52 16.10
C ILE A 28 18.23 -2.61 16.14
N TRP A 29 19.23 -2.95 15.34
CA TRP A 29 20.52 -2.29 15.30
C TRP A 29 20.73 -1.60 13.97
N ARG A 30 21.27 -0.38 13.99
CA ARG A 30 21.88 0.21 12.81
C ARG A 30 23.25 -0.43 12.60
N ILE A 31 23.50 -0.92 11.40
CA ILE A 31 24.77 -1.55 11.03
C ILE A 31 25.30 -0.89 9.76
N THR A 32 26.61 -0.95 9.53
CA THR A 32 27.24 -0.51 8.27
C THR A 32 27.98 -1.67 7.63
N SER A 33 27.87 -1.79 6.31
CA SER A 33 28.67 -2.75 5.55
C SER A 33 30.11 -2.24 5.43
N LYS A 34 31.09 -3.11 5.70
CA LYS A 34 32.51 -2.74 5.67
C LYS A 34 33.04 -2.50 4.27
N SER A 35 32.43 -3.09 3.23
CA SER A 35 32.90 -2.98 1.85
C SER A 35 32.52 -1.67 1.18
N ASP A 36 31.29 -1.20 1.40
CA ASP A 36 30.71 -0.04 0.70
C ASP A 36 30.24 1.07 1.65
N ARG A 37 30.33 0.86 2.97
CA ARG A 37 29.89 1.81 4.02
C ARG A 37 28.41 2.18 3.91
N MET A 38 27.60 1.33 3.28
CA MET A 38 26.15 1.49 3.27
C MET A 38 25.55 1.07 4.62
N GLU A 39 24.58 1.85 5.10
CA GLU A 39 23.89 1.58 6.35
C GLU A 39 22.65 0.69 6.13
N TYR A 40 22.39 -0.19 7.09
CA TYR A 40 21.29 -1.15 7.10
C TYR A 40 20.70 -1.29 8.51
N LEU A 41 19.54 -1.94 8.61
CA LEU A 41 18.95 -2.35 9.88
C LEU A 41 19.13 -3.85 10.09
N ALA A 42 19.77 -4.23 11.20
CA ALA A 42 19.83 -5.62 11.65
C ALA A 42 18.79 -5.87 12.74
N GLN A 43 17.77 -6.67 12.44
CA GLN A 43 16.76 -7.11 13.38
C GLN A 43 17.14 -8.46 13.97
N ASN A 44 17.17 -8.55 15.30
CA ASN A 44 17.39 -9.80 16.01
C ASN A 44 16.17 -10.73 15.82
N ALA A 45 16.38 -11.79 15.06
CA ALA A 45 15.38 -12.80 14.70
C ALA A 45 15.56 -14.10 15.50
N THR A 46 16.40 -14.11 16.54
CA THR A 46 16.73 -15.33 17.30
C THR A 46 15.47 -16.01 17.86
N PHE A 47 14.57 -15.24 18.46
CA PHE A 47 13.32 -15.77 19.02
C PHE A 47 12.28 -16.12 17.96
N MET A 48 12.41 -15.58 16.73
CA MET A 48 11.56 -15.98 15.64
C MET A 48 11.91 -17.38 15.16
N PHE A 49 13.19 -17.76 15.14
CA PHE A 49 13.64 -19.05 14.62
C PHE A 49 13.75 -20.14 15.68
N PHE A 50 14.08 -19.79 16.93
CA PHE A 50 14.38 -20.77 17.98
C PHE A 50 13.40 -20.63 19.15
N GLY A 51 12.76 -21.75 19.50
CA GLY A 51 11.89 -21.84 20.66
C GLY A 51 12.69 -21.79 21.97
N ASN A 52 12.12 -21.12 22.98
CA ASN A 52 12.63 -20.88 24.34
C ASN A 52 14.11 -20.44 24.46
N LYS A 53 14.37 -19.42 25.29
CA LYS A 53 15.71 -18.82 25.55
C LYS A 53 16.81 -19.83 25.90
N ASN A 54 16.44 -21.03 26.36
CA ASN A 54 17.35 -22.02 26.92
C ASN A 54 17.58 -23.26 26.04
N ASN A 55 16.83 -23.43 24.93
CA ASN A 55 16.94 -24.65 24.11
C ASN A 55 16.93 -24.37 22.61
N HIS A 56 18.03 -23.82 22.10
CA HIS A 56 18.28 -23.56 20.66
C HIS A 56 18.25 -24.81 19.75
N ARG A 57 17.93 -26.00 20.29
CA ARG A 57 17.70 -27.21 19.50
C ARG A 57 16.28 -27.34 18.99
N GLN A 58 15.33 -26.60 19.57
CA GLN A 58 13.94 -26.60 19.11
C GLN A 58 13.72 -25.39 18.20
N LEU A 59 13.49 -25.65 16.91
CA LEU A 59 13.06 -24.62 15.98
C LEU A 59 11.57 -24.32 16.22
N THR A 60 11.19 -23.08 15.98
CA THR A 60 9.77 -22.72 15.77
C THR A 60 9.35 -23.16 14.36
N ASP A 61 8.07 -23.03 14.04
CA ASP A 61 7.59 -23.28 12.67
C ASP A 61 8.32 -22.38 11.65
N TYR A 62 8.54 -21.10 11.99
CA TYR A 62 9.35 -20.19 11.19
C TYR A 62 10.82 -20.63 11.11
N GLY A 63 11.38 -21.17 12.19
CA GLY A 63 12.73 -21.73 12.18
C GLY A 63 12.85 -22.90 11.22
N HIS A 64 11.87 -23.81 11.18
CA HIS A 64 11.86 -24.93 10.24
C HIS A 64 11.83 -24.49 8.77
N LEU A 65 11.16 -23.37 8.47
CA LEU A 65 11.05 -22.84 7.10
C LEU A 65 12.22 -21.94 6.70
N LEU A 66 12.61 -21.03 7.59
CA LEU A 66 13.48 -19.88 7.26
C LEU A 66 14.89 -20.01 7.81
N ALA A 67 15.12 -20.79 8.87
CA ALA A 67 16.47 -20.95 9.39
C ALA A 67 17.33 -21.70 8.37
N THR A 68 18.62 -21.41 8.37
CA THR A 68 19.56 -21.99 7.38
C THR A 68 19.74 -23.50 7.54
N ASN A 69 19.31 -24.09 8.66
CA ASN A 69 19.28 -25.53 8.91
C ASN A 69 17.91 -26.19 8.58
N GLY A 70 16.93 -25.41 8.12
CA GLY A 70 15.62 -25.86 7.63
C GLY A 70 15.56 -25.94 6.10
N GLU A 71 14.37 -25.75 5.52
CA GLU A 71 14.15 -25.76 4.06
C GLU A 71 14.79 -24.57 3.31
N ASN A 72 15.39 -23.62 4.06
CA ASN A 72 16.11 -22.44 3.57
C ASN A 72 15.28 -21.55 2.63
N MET A 73 13.99 -21.38 2.96
CA MET A 73 13.07 -20.52 2.19
C MET A 73 13.45 -19.04 2.21
N ILE A 74 14.40 -18.65 3.07
CA ILE A 74 14.86 -17.26 3.21
C ILE A 74 15.46 -16.71 1.92
N GLN A 75 16.06 -17.55 1.07
CA GLN A 75 16.60 -17.11 -0.22
C GLN A 75 15.48 -16.77 -1.22
N GLN A 76 14.40 -17.57 -1.25
CA GLN A 76 13.23 -17.28 -2.06
C GLN A 76 12.54 -16.01 -1.58
N VAL A 77 12.38 -15.84 -0.26
CA VAL A 77 11.87 -14.59 0.34
C VAL A 77 12.74 -13.40 -0.06
N LYS A 78 14.06 -13.55 0.00
CA LYS A 78 15.01 -12.52 -0.43
C LYS A 78 14.84 -12.14 -1.90
N VAL A 79 14.66 -13.11 -2.78
CA VAL A 79 14.41 -12.85 -4.22
C VAL A 79 13.11 -12.07 -4.41
N VAL A 80 12.02 -12.49 -3.74
CA VAL A 80 10.73 -11.80 -3.81
C VAL A 80 10.81 -10.38 -3.29
N LEU A 81 11.54 -10.13 -2.20
CA LEU A 81 11.64 -8.78 -1.61
C LEU A 81 12.73 -7.90 -2.24
N ASN A 82 13.50 -8.42 -3.22
CA ASN A 82 14.57 -7.69 -3.89
C ASN A 82 14.03 -6.77 -5.00
N HIS A 83 13.47 -5.63 -4.60
CA HIS A 83 12.91 -4.65 -5.52
C HIS A 83 13.28 -3.22 -5.09
N PRO A 84 13.58 -2.29 -6.02
CA PRO A 84 14.02 -0.93 -5.69
C PRO A 84 13.05 -0.16 -4.78
N ASN A 85 11.74 -0.38 -4.95
CA ASN A 85 10.68 0.26 -4.16
C ASN A 85 10.07 -0.65 -3.09
N LEU A 86 10.73 -1.76 -2.76
CA LEU A 86 10.44 -2.55 -1.57
C LEU A 86 11.58 -2.39 -0.55
N VAL A 87 11.25 -2.41 0.73
CA VAL A 87 12.25 -2.59 1.80
C VAL A 87 12.82 -4.00 1.65
N SER A 88 14.03 -4.12 1.13
CA SER A 88 14.62 -5.39 0.74
C SER A 88 15.20 -6.13 1.96
N LEU A 89 15.08 -7.45 1.94
CA LEU A 89 15.84 -8.34 2.82
C LEU A 89 17.24 -8.52 2.22
N VAL A 90 18.22 -7.78 2.74
CA VAL A 90 19.57 -7.70 2.18
C VAL A 90 20.40 -8.93 2.51
N ASP A 91 20.31 -9.42 3.74
CA ASP A 91 21.13 -10.53 4.23
C ASP A 91 20.54 -11.19 5.48
N SER A 92 21.10 -12.33 5.86
CA SER A 92 20.87 -12.94 7.16
C SER A 92 22.16 -13.59 7.66
N PHE A 93 22.45 -13.42 8.95
CA PHE A 93 23.67 -13.94 9.56
C PHE A 93 23.48 -14.30 11.03
N ALA A 94 24.44 -15.05 11.58
CA ALA A 94 24.49 -15.39 12.99
C ALA A 94 25.81 -14.91 13.60
N ILE A 95 25.76 -14.37 14.82
CA ILE A 95 26.93 -13.94 15.59
C ILE A 95 26.89 -14.57 16.97
N ASP A 96 28.06 -15.03 17.45
CA ASP A 96 28.28 -15.40 18.84
C ASP A 96 28.56 -14.14 19.68
N PHE A 97 27.64 -13.75 20.56
CA PHE A 97 27.91 -12.76 21.61
C PHE A 97 28.41 -13.50 22.87
N SER A 98 29.67 -13.29 23.32
CA SER A 98 30.15 -13.85 24.62
C SER A 98 31.33 -13.03 25.20
N PRO A 99 31.39 -12.81 26.54
CA PRO A 99 31.96 -13.80 27.46
C PRO A 99 31.32 -13.96 28.88
N SER A 100 30.29 -13.21 29.28
CA SER A 100 29.83 -13.19 30.70
C SER A 100 28.61 -14.06 31.05
N ASP A 101 27.87 -14.54 30.05
CA ASP A 101 26.73 -15.44 30.26
C ASP A 101 27.18 -16.86 29.94
N ALA A 102 26.97 -17.80 30.86
CA ALA A 102 27.45 -19.20 30.80
C ALA A 102 26.85 -20.06 29.66
N TYR A 103 26.29 -19.42 28.63
CA TYR A 103 25.67 -20.03 27.47
C TYR A 103 26.20 -19.32 26.22
N ASN A 104 27.03 -20.01 25.43
CA ASN A 104 27.35 -19.60 24.04
C ASN A 104 26.05 -19.47 23.25
N ARG A 105 25.48 -18.27 23.19
CA ARG A 105 24.20 -17.99 22.52
C ARG A 105 24.47 -17.37 21.16
N LYS A 106 24.31 -18.16 20.10
CA LYS A 106 24.25 -17.66 18.72
C LYS A 106 23.00 -16.79 18.56
N GLN A 107 23.21 -15.53 18.23
CA GLN A 107 22.13 -14.60 17.88
C GLN A 107 22.00 -14.50 16.37
N TRP A 108 20.77 -14.57 15.88
CA TRP A 108 20.43 -14.48 14.46
C TRP A 108 19.90 -13.10 14.12
N PHE A 109 20.38 -12.55 13.01
CA PHE A 109 19.97 -11.25 12.51
C PHE A 109 19.47 -11.34 11.07
N MET A 110 18.38 -10.64 10.80
CA MET A 110 17.90 -10.33 9.44
C MET A 110 18.29 -8.89 9.12
N VAL A 111 18.91 -8.68 7.97
CA VAL A 111 19.41 -7.38 7.52
C VAL A 111 18.45 -6.79 6.50
N TRP A 112 17.94 -5.61 6.78
CA TRP A 112 16.97 -4.89 5.97
C TRP A 112 17.55 -3.55 5.48
N ASP A 113 17.02 -3.05 4.38
CA ASP A 113 17.31 -1.68 3.95
C ASP A 113 17.04 -0.66 5.06
N TYR A 114 17.94 0.31 5.20
CA TYR A 114 17.73 1.45 6.08
C TYR A 114 17.27 2.66 5.28
N CYS A 115 16.03 3.09 5.52
CA CYS A 115 15.46 4.31 4.95
C CYS A 115 15.63 5.46 5.95
N ASP A 116 16.60 6.32 5.68
CA ASP A 116 17.16 7.29 6.61
C ASP A 116 16.35 8.59 6.74
N ALA A 117 15.34 8.82 5.87
CA ALA A 117 14.42 9.97 5.97
C ALA A 117 13.10 9.65 6.69
N GLY A 118 12.98 8.45 7.28
CA GLY A 118 11.80 8.04 8.04
C GLY A 118 10.67 7.49 7.17
N ASN A 119 9.42 7.76 7.53
CA ASN A 119 8.23 7.31 6.81
C ASN A 119 7.28 8.46 6.47
N LEU A 120 6.43 8.24 5.48
CA LEU A 120 5.46 9.22 4.98
C LEU A 120 4.48 9.68 6.06
N GLY A 121 4.18 8.83 7.05
CA GLY A 121 3.31 9.16 8.18
C GLY A 121 3.80 10.33 9.04
N ASN A 122 5.08 10.71 8.95
CA ASN A 122 5.59 11.90 9.62
C ASN A 122 5.03 13.20 9.04
N TYR A 123 4.62 13.22 7.76
CA TYR A 123 4.00 14.39 7.15
C TYR A 123 2.56 14.58 7.63
N PHE A 124 1.84 13.51 7.95
CA PHE A 124 0.41 13.61 8.30
C PHE A 124 0.14 14.05 9.75
N LYS A 125 1.18 14.48 10.47
CA LYS A 125 1.05 15.08 11.80
C LYS A 125 0.79 16.57 11.65
N GLU A 126 -0.06 17.12 12.51
CA GLU A 126 -0.26 18.57 12.55
C GLU A 126 1.08 19.31 12.70
N PRO A 127 1.30 20.40 11.96
CA PRO A 127 2.46 21.25 12.16
C PRO A 127 2.49 21.71 13.61
N GLN A 128 3.48 21.26 14.38
CA GLN A 128 3.71 21.82 15.71
C GLN A 128 4.15 23.28 15.52
N PRO A 129 3.56 24.24 16.24
CA PRO A 129 3.99 25.63 16.15
C PRO A 129 5.48 25.70 16.48
N ARG A 130 6.27 26.35 15.62
CA ARG A 130 7.71 26.46 15.84
C ARG A 130 7.92 27.19 17.17
N PRO A 131 8.96 26.85 17.95
CA PRO A 131 9.28 27.60 19.17
C PRO A 131 9.42 29.11 18.95
N GLN A 132 9.75 29.54 17.72
CA GLN A 132 9.88 30.93 17.29
C GLN A 132 8.55 31.63 16.98
N ASP A 133 7.46 30.88 16.77
CA ASP A 133 6.11 31.42 16.53
C ASP A 133 5.32 31.62 17.84
N ARG A 134 5.94 31.35 18.99
CA ARG A 134 5.37 31.74 20.29
C ARG A 134 5.47 33.27 20.38
N SER A 135 4.34 33.93 20.16
CA SER A 135 4.13 35.32 20.54
C SER A 135 4.63 35.51 21.99
N PRO A 136 5.28 36.63 22.33
CA PRO A 136 5.63 36.92 23.71
C PRO A 136 4.34 36.81 24.53
N SER A 137 4.39 35.99 25.58
CA SER A 137 3.30 35.93 26.55
C SER A 137 3.05 37.35 27.05
N PRO A 138 1.80 37.82 27.19
CA PRO A 138 1.55 39.13 27.74
C PRO A 138 2.04 39.11 29.18
N SER A 139 3.19 39.76 29.42
CA SER A 139 3.59 40.15 30.77
C SER A 139 2.55 41.15 31.24
N VAL A 140 1.70 40.69 32.16
CA VAL A 140 0.91 41.55 33.01
C VAL A 140 1.90 42.41 33.80
N ASP A 141 1.87 43.71 33.54
CA ASP A 141 2.23 44.85 34.40
C ASP A 141 3.02 45.92 33.61
N GLY A 142 2.42 47.09 33.48
CA GLY A 142 3.09 48.29 32.97
C GLY A 142 2.19 49.11 32.06
N GLU A 143 1.39 49.99 32.67
CA GLU A 143 0.85 51.18 32.02
C GLU A 143 2.00 51.95 31.34
N ASP A 144 1.85 52.31 30.07
CA ASP A 144 2.38 53.57 29.54
C ASP A 144 1.75 53.89 28.17
N GLU A 145 1.37 55.15 28.06
CA GLU A 145 0.61 55.79 27.00
C GLU A 145 1.41 55.98 25.69
N ASP A 146 0.66 56.04 24.59
CA ASP A 146 0.94 56.76 23.34
C ASP A 146 2.24 56.46 22.58
N THR A 147 2.13 55.64 21.51
CA THR A 147 2.92 55.88 20.29
C THR A 147 2.13 55.46 19.04
N GLU A 148 1.63 56.49 18.36
CA GLU A 148 1.53 56.70 16.92
C GLU A 148 1.01 55.59 15.99
N MET A 149 0.01 56.00 15.19
CA MET A 149 -0.52 55.30 14.03
C MET A 149 0.59 54.89 13.06
N GLU A 150 0.72 53.60 12.77
CA GLU A 150 1.20 53.15 11.47
C GLU A 150 0.05 52.56 10.65
N ASP A 151 -0.08 53.17 9.48
CA ASP A 151 -1.01 52.94 8.41
C ASP A 151 -0.97 51.51 7.85
N SER A 152 -2.17 50.99 7.57
CA SER A 152 -2.55 50.46 6.26
C SER A 152 -1.68 49.37 5.61
N LEU A 153 -2.10 48.10 5.69
CA LEU A 153 -2.01 47.17 4.54
C LEU A 153 -3.13 46.09 4.48
N PHE A 154 -4.25 46.23 5.19
CA PHE A 154 -5.42 45.37 4.93
C PHE A 154 -6.26 45.93 3.78
N GLY A 155 -5.78 45.69 2.55
CA GLY A 155 -6.60 45.87 1.35
C GLY A 155 -7.77 44.88 1.35
N PRO A 156 -9.01 45.30 1.03
CA PRO A 156 -10.12 44.39 0.85
C PRO A 156 -9.95 43.67 -0.50
N GLY A 157 -9.32 42.50 -0.50
CA GLY A 157 -9.20 41.70 -1.72
C GLY A 157 -7.98 40.81 -1.89
N GLU A 158 -7.18 40.53 -0.85
CA GLU A 158 -6.26 39.40 -0.94
C GLU A 158 -7.08 38.11 -0.99
N LYS A 159 -7.27 37.59 -2.21
CA LYS A 159 -7.59 36.18 -2.41
C LYS A 159 -6.52 35.41 -1.65
N MET A 160 -6.86 34.83 -0.50
CA MET A 160 -6.01 33.85 0.18
C MET A 160 -5.61 32.82 -0.87
N GLU A 161 -4.37 32.91 -1.35
CA GLU A 161 -3.85 31.94 -2.31
C GLU A 161 -3.78 30.61 -1.57
N LEU A 162 -4.76 29.72 -1.82
CA LEU A 162 -4.77 28.37 -1.25
C LEU A 162 -3.40 27.72 -1.49
N LYS A 163 -2.63 27.40 -0.46
CA LYS A 163 -1.28 26.85 -0.68
C LYS A 163 -1.39 25.35 -0.91
N GLU A 164 -0.61 24.80 -1.85
CA GLU A 164 -0.41 23.34 -1.93
C GLU A 164 0.21 22.84 -0.62
N TYR A 165 -0.29 21.73 -0.08
CA TYR A 165 0.23 21.18 1.16
C TYR A 165 1.59 20.51 0.92
N LEU A 166 1.63 19.44 0.11
CA LEU A 166 2.87 18.86 -0.40
C LEU A 166 3.02 19.13 -1.91
N PRO A 167 4.25 19.30 -2.43
CA PRO A 167 4.46 19.53 -3.86
C PRO A 167 3.89 18.42 -4.71
N GLU A 168 3.21 18.76 -5.82
CA GLU A 168 2.65 17.77 -6.74
C GLU A 168 3.69 16.76 -7.26
N SER A 169 4.90 17.22 -7.55
CA SER A 169 6.02 16.37 -7.95
C SER A 169 6.36 15.28 -6.91
N PHE A 170 6.17 15.58 -5.63
CA PHE A 170 6.37 14.61 -4.55
C PHE A 170 5.22 13.60 -4.47
N CYS A 171 3.98 14.05 -4.68
CA CYS A 171 2.80 13.17 -4.79
C CYS A 171 2.98 12.14 -5.92
N TRP A 172 3.39 12.59 -7.10
CA TRP A 172 3.72 11.72 -8.23
C TRP A 172 4.86 10.75 -7.90
N HIS A 173 5.92 11.23 -7.26
CA HIS A 173 7.08 10.40 -6.89
C HIS A 173 6.68 9.24 -5.96
N VAL A 174 5.86 9.51 -4.95
CA VAL A 174 5.34 8.48 -4.04
C VAL A 174 4.40 7.54 -4.78
N LEU A 175 3.44 8.08 -5.55
CA LEU A 175 2.44 7.31 -6.29
C LEU A 175 3.10 6.29 -7.23
N VAL A 176 4.02 6.75 -8.08
CA VAL A 176 4.74 5.92 -9.06
C VAL A 176 5.61 4.87 -8.36
N SER A 177 6.30 5.25 -7.28
CA SER A 177 7.15 4.34 -6.53
C SER A 177 6.36 3.20 -5.88
N VAL A 178 5.21 3.51 -5.26
CA VAL A 178 4.36 2.49 -4.65
C VAL A 178 3.69 1.64 -5.73
N LEU A 179 3.17 2.23 -6.81
CA LEU A 179 2.61 1.46 -7.93
C LEU A 179 3.63 0.51 -8.54
N ARG A 180 4.89 0.92 -8.69
CA ARG A 180 5.96 0.04 -9.17
C ARG A 180 6.18 -1.16 -8.25
N ALA A 181 6.18 -0.93 -6.93
CA ALA A 181 6.27 -2.01 -5.95
C ALA A 181 5.07 -2.97 -6.05
N LEU A 182 3.86 -2.43 -6.21
CA LEU A 182 2.66 -3.22 -6.40
C LEU A 182 2.66 -3.96 -7.74
N THR A 183 3.22 -3.39 -8.80
CA THR A 183 3.39 -4.06 -10.11
C THR A 183 4.22 -5.34 -9.95
N TRP A 184 5.28 -5.29 -9.15
CA TRP A 184 6.07 -6.48 -8.82
C TRP A 184 5.26 -7.49 -8.01
N LEU A 185 4.64 -7.08 -6.90
CA LEU A 185 3.88 -7.99 -6.04
C LEU A 185 2.67 -8.62 -6.76
N HIS A 186 1.92 -7.82 -7.54
CA HIS A 186 0.69 -8.23 -8.19
C HIS A 186 0.92 -8.97 -9.50
N ASN A 187 1.97 -8.66 -10.24
CA ASN A 187 2.10 -9.11 -11.62
C ASN A 187 3.45 -9.77 -11.94
N GLY A 188 4.41 -9.79 -11.01
CA GLY A 188 5.74 -10.34 -11.27
C GLY A 188 6.53 -9.54 -12.31
N VAL A 189 6.17 -8.26 -12.51
CA VAL A 189 6.83 -7.36 -13.46
C VAL A 189 7.68 -6.38 -12.66
N ARG A 190 8.98 -6.32 -12.96
CA ARG A 190 9.94 -5.54 -12.16
C ARG A 190 9.97 -4.06 -12.53
N ASP A 191 9.73 -3.76 -13.81
CA ASP A 191 9.57 -2.39 -14.31
C ASP A 191 8.83 -2.37 -15.65
N VAL A 192 8.47 -1.17 -16.09
CA VAL A 192 7.94 -0.90 -17.42
C VAL A 192 8.75 0.23 -18.04
N VAL A 193 9.31 -0.01 -19.23
CA VAL A 193 10.23 0.92 -19.91
C VAL A 193 9.74 1.21 -21.33
N ILE A 194 10.23 2.30 -21.94
CA ILE A 194 9.94 2.60 -23.35
C ILE A 194 11.11 2.09 -24.19
N GLU A 195 10.87 1.07 -25.00
CA GLU A 195 11.82 0.52 -25.96
C GLU A 195 11.25 0.67 -27.38
N GLY A 196 11.99 1.34 -28.27
CA GLY A 196 11.53 1.57 -29.65
C GLY A 196 10.25 2.39 -29.76
N GLY A 197 9.94 3.23 -28.77
CA GLY A 197 8.70 4.02 -28.72
C GLY A 197 7.47 3.23 -28.24
N GLN A 198 7.66 1.99 -27.77
CA GLN A 198 6.60 1.17 -27.19
C GLN A 198 6.93 0.83 -25.74
N TRP A 199 5.90 0.77 -24.91
CA TRP A 199 6.04 0.33 -23.52
C TRP A 199 6.25 -1.19 -23.45
N THR A 200 7.37 -1.61 -22.88
CA THR A 200 7.75 -3.00 -22.67
C THR A 200 7.89 -3.31 -21.17
N ARG A 201 7.52 -4.52 -20.78
CA ARG A 201 7.64 -5.03 -19.40
C ARG A 201 9.02 -5.65 -19.23
N LEU A 202 9.70 -5.31 -18.13
CA LEU A 202 11.06 -5.77 -17.83
C LEU A 202 11.05 -6.83 -16.73
N ASP A 203 11.87 -7.88 -16.91
CA ASP A 203 12.03 -9.00 -15.99
C ASP A 203 10.70 -9.63 -15.53
N GLU A 204 9.81 -9.93 -16.49
CA GLU A 204 8.53 -10.59 -16.23
C GLU A 204 8.74 -12.07 -15.84
N ASP A 205 8.21 -12.46 -14.69
CA ASP A 205 8.16 -13.86 -14.25
C ASP A 205 6.78 -14.48 -14.61
N PRO A 206 6.71 -15.40 -15.59
CA PRO A 206 5.44 -16.00 -16.00
C PRO A 206 4.86 -16.95 -14.95
N ASP A 207 5.66 -17.46 -14.02
CA ASP A 207 5.24 -18.37 -12.95
C ASP A 207 4.96 -17.61 -11.63
N TRP A 208 4.85 -16.28 -11.70
CA TRP A 208 4.64 -15.44 -10.53
C TRP A 208 3.32 -15.76 -9.82
N SER A 209 3.41 -15.98 -8.51
CA SER A 209 2.25 -16.06 -7.64
C SER A 209 1.90 -14.67 -7.12
N PRO A 210 0.75 -14.10 -7.51
CA PRO A 210 0.44 -12.73 -7.16
C PRO A 210 0.15 -12.56 -5.65
N MET A 211 0.59 -11.43 -5.11
CA MET A 211 0.69 -11.16 -3.67
C MET A 211 0.01 -9.85 -3.30
N LEU A 212 -0.80 -9.84 -2.23
CA LEU A 212 -1.36 -8.62 -1.65
C LEU A 212 -0.52 -8.20 -0.44
N HIS A 213 -0.10 -6.95 -0.39
CA HIS A 213 0.59 -6.35 0.76
C HIS A 213 -0.31 -6.25 2.01
N ARG A 214 -1.59 -5.92 1.86
CA ARG A 214 -2.62 -5.83 2.93
C ARG A 214 -2.35 -4.84 4.07
N ASN A 215 -1.32 -4.00 3.96
CA ASN A 215 -0.97 -3.01 4.98
C ASN A 215 -0.36 -1.72 4.39
N ILE A 216 -0.93 -1.23 3.28
CA ILE A 216 -0.47 0.01 2.65
C ILE A 216 -0.95 1.19 3.50
N THR A 217 -0.04 1.76 4.27
CA THR A 217 -0.29 2.90 5.16
C THR A 217 0.90 3.86 5.08
N PRO A 218 0.73 5.15 5.44
CA PRO A 218 1.84 6.10 5.44
C PRO A 218 3.02 5.67 6.32
N GLN A 219 2.75 4.96 7.42
CA GLN A 219 3.79 4.48 8.34
C GLN A 219 4.65 3.36 7.73
N ASN A 220 4.13 2.68 6.70
CA ASN A 220 4.79 1.59 6.00
C ASN A 220 5.40 2.00 4.65
N ILE A 221 5.27 3.28 4.26
CA ILE A 221 5.96 3.87 3.12
C ILE A 221 7.16 4.64 3.64
N PHE A 222 8.34 4.06 3.45
CA PHE A 222 9.60 4.57 3.93
C PHE A 222 10.29 5.45 2.88
N LEU A 223 11.00 6.47 3.36
CA LEU A 223 11.67 7.47 2.54
C LEU A 223 13.18 7.44 2.82
N GLY A 224 13.99 7.50 1.79
CA GLY A 224 15.42 7.79 1.90
C GLY A 224 15.71 9.25 1.59
N HIS A 225 16.84 9.76 2.08
CA HIS A 225 17.33 11.07 1.65
C HIS A 225 17.75 11.02 0.18
N PRO A 226 17.50 12.10 -0.59
CA PRO A 226 17.97 12.21 -1.96
C PRO A 226 19.49 12.05 -2.01
N ARG A 227 19.99 11.25 -2.96
CA ARG A 227 21.41 11.06 -3.15
C ARG A 227 21.85 11.71 -4.46
N ARG A 228 23.01 12.36 -4.44
CA ARG A 228 23.64 12.98 -5.62
C ARG A 228 22.76 14.08 -6.27
N LYS A 229 22.13 13.78 -7.40
CA LYS A 229 21.35 14.72 -8.23
C LYS A 229 19.84 14.46 -8.19
N GLU A 230 19.38 13.58 -7.31
CA GLU A 230 17.96 13.25 -7.16
C GLU A 230 17.24 14.39 -6.43
N SER A 231 16.04 14.76 -6.92
CA SER A 231 15.18 15.74 -6.22
C SER A 231 14.54 15.12 -4.96
N TYR A 232 14.17 13.85 -5.04
CA TYR A 232 13.62 13.06 -3.95
C TYR A 232 14.38 11.76 -3.84
N GLY A 233 14.63 11.30 -2.61
CA GLY A 233 15.27 10.00 -2.40
C GLY A 233 14.31 8.83 -2.64
N PRO A 234 14.80 7.59 -2.40
CA PRO A 234 14.02 6.40 -2.67
C PRO A 234 12.76 6.33 -1.81
N VAL A 235 11.66 5.86 -2.40
CA VAL A 235 10.41 5.54 -1.70
C VAL A 235 10.24 4.02 -1.71
N LYS A 236 10.10 3.41 -0.53
CA LYS A 236 10.04 1.96 -0.37
C LYS A 236 8.83 1.55 0.46
N LEU A 237 8.03 0.63 -0.05
CA LEU A 237 6.96 -0.02 0.70
C LEU A 237 7.57 -1.16 1.55
N GLY A 238 7.18 -1.25 2.82
CA GLY A 238 7.67 -2.28 3.74
C GLY A 238 6.61 -2.75 4.73
N ASN A 239 7.04 -3.49 5.74
CA ASN A 239 6.18 -4.09 6.78
C ASN A 239 5.21 -5.15 6.25
N TYR A 240 5.79 -6.22 5.70
CA TYR A 240 5.10 -7.35 5.06
C TYR A 240 4.38 -8.32 6.01
N GLY A 241 4.17 -7.94 7.28
CA GLY A 241 3.59 -8.84 8.30
C GLY A 241 2.15 -9.30 8.01
N ARG A 242 1.47 -8.67 7.05
CA ARG A 242 0.13 -9.06 6.57
C ARG A 242 0.12 -9.52 5.11
N LEU A 243 1.29 -9.65 4.48
CA LEU A 243 1.38 -10.02 3.08
C LEU A 243 0.72 -11.38 2.84
N PHE A 244 -0.06 -11.48 1.78
CA PHE A 244 -0.83 -12.66 1.44
C PHE A 244 -0.49 -13.11 0.03
N VAL A 245 -0.05 -14.36 -0.10
CA VAL A 245 0.18 -15.02 -1.38
C VAL A 245 -1.04 -15.85 -1.70
N SER A 246 -1.75 -15.60 -2.80
CA SER A 246 -2.78 -16.56 -3.25
C SER A 246 -2.14 -17.61 -4.15
N GLY A 247 -2.33 -18.88 -3.82
CA GLY A 247 -1.71 -20.01 -4.49
C GLY A 247 -2.40 -20.49 -5.76
N HIS A 248 -3.07 -19.63 -6.54
CA HIS A 248 -3.66 -20.07 -7.81
C HIS A 248 -2.79 -19.68 -9.01
N CYS A 249 -1.83 -20.54 -9.36
CA CYS A 249 -1.12 -20.47 -10.63
C CYS A 249 -2.08 -20.84 -11.75
N GLN A 250 -2.38 -19.90 -12.65
CA GLN A 250 -3.15 -20.21 -13.84
C GLN A 250 -2.25 -20.70 -14.97
N THR A 251 -2.72 -21.71 -15.70
CA THR A 251 -2.23 -21.99 -17.05
C THR A 251 -3.07 -21.23 -18.07
N VAL A 252 -2.45 -20.81 -19.17
CA VAL A 252 -3.16 -20.16 -20.29
C VAL A 252 -4.31 -21.05 -20.75
N GLY A 253 -5.56 -20.60 -20.57
CA GLY A 253 -6.77 -21.33 -20.99
C GLY A 253 -7.75 -21.72 -19.87
N ASP A 254 -7.43 -21.46 -18.60
CA ASP A 254 -8.37 -21.68 -17.50
C ASP A 254 -9.50 -20.64 -17.52
N LYS A 255 -10.75 -21.11 -17.70
CA LYS A 255 -11.96 -20.28 -17.74
C LYS A 255 -12.65 -20.15 -16.38
N TYR A 256 -12.27 -20.98 -15.41
CA TYR A 256 -12.99 -21.11 -14.13
C TYR A 256 -12.27 -20.43 -12.97
N ALA A 257 -10.99 -20.12 -13.14
CA ALA A 257 -10.24 -19.44 -12.13
C ALA A 257 -10.32 -17.91 -12.30
N PRO A 258 -10.49 -17.15 -11.20
CA PRO A 258 -10.28 -15.70 -11.23
C PRO A 258 -8.88 -15.49 -11.79
N THR A 259 -8.76 -14.66 -12.84
CA THR A 259 -7.56 -14.59 -13.67
C THR A 259 -6.27 -14.47 -12.87
N CYS A 260 -5.13 -14.74 -13.49
CA CYS A 260 -3.78 -14.41 -13.00
C CYS A 260 -3.66 -12.99 -12.40
N SER A 261 -4.66 -12.16 -12.67
CA SER A 261 -4.85 -10.81 -12.20
C SER A 261 -5.87 -10.63 -11.06
N LYS A 262 -6.42 -11.65 -10.37
CA LYS A 262 -7.39 -11.41 -9.28
C LYS A 262 -7.06 -12.22 -8.02
N VAL A 263 -6.14 -11.66 -7.23
CA VAL A 263 -5.84 -12.11 -5.86
C VAL A 263 -6.97 -11.68 -4.94
N ILE A 264 -7.46 -12.62 -4.14
CA ILE A 264 -8.48 -12.38 -3.13
C ILE A 264 -8.02 -12.94 -1.79
N ALA A 265 -8.18 -12.14 -0.75
CA ALA A 265 -7.86 -12.49 0.62
C ALA A 265 -9.06 -12.19 1.53
N PRO A 266 -9.13 -12.83 2.72
CA PRO A 266 -10.09 -12.45 3.73
C PRO A 266 -9.99 -10.96 4.08
N HIS A 267 -11.10 -10.39 4.51
CA HIS A 267 -11.13 -9.04 5.10
C HIS A 267 -10.04 -8.92 6.19
N PRO A 268 -9.37 -7.76 6.37
CA PRO A 268 -8.27 -7.61 7.33
C PRO A 268 -8.59 -7.97 8.80
N SER A 269 -9.86 -8.04 9.18
CA SER A 269 -10.33 -8.50 10.50
C SER A 269 -10.46 -10.02 10.63
N LYS A 270 -10.32 -10.76 9.53
CA LYS A 270 -10.44 -12.22 9.48
C LYS A 270 -9.09 -12.82 9.08
N ASP A 271 -8.68 -13.86 9.82
CA ASP A 271 -7.44 -14.58 9.54
C ASP A 271 -7.60 -15.59 8.39
N TYR A 272 -8.79 -16.18 8.25
CA TYR A 272 -9.09 -17.24 7.28
C TYR A 272 -10.53 -17.16 6.79
N GLU A 273 -10.76 -17.51 5.52
CA GLU A 273 -12.06 -17.69 4.88
C GLU A 273 -11.90 -18.71 3.74
N GLN A 274 -12.95 -19.45 3.39
CA GLN A 274 -12.88 -20.37 2.25
C GLN A 274 -12.85 -19.60 0.93
N LEU A 275 -12.08 -20.09 -0.05
CA LEU A 275 -11.94 -19.44 -1.35
C LEU A 275 -13.29 -19.31 -2.08
N SER A 276 -14.19 -20.30 -1.98
CA SER A 276 -15.53 -20.25 -2.56
C SER A 276 -16.35 -19.08 -2.01
N ASP A 277 -16.26 -18.87 -0.70
CA ASP A 277 -17.03 -17.84 0.00
C ASP A 277 -16.48 -16.45 -0.34
N LEU A 278 -15.15 -16.33 -0.43
CA LEU A 278 -14.49 -15.12 -0.91
C LEU A 278 -14.92 -14.77 -2.34
N ILE A 279 -14.92 -15.73 -3.27
CA ILE A 279 -15.35 -15.51 -4.66
C ILE A 279 -16.82 -15.08 -4.71
N ALA A 280 -17.69 -15.71 -3.92
CA ALA A 280 -19.10 -15.35 -3.85
C ALA A 280 -19.32 -13.93 -3.29
N LEU A 281 -18.61 -13.59 -2.20
CA LEU A 281 -18.65 -12.26 -1.59
C LEU A 281 -18.11 -11.18 -2.54
N ASP A 282 -17.01 -11.44 -3.24
CA ASP A 282 -16.46 -10.52 -4.22
C ASP A 282 -17.35 -10.39 -5.46
N SER A 283 -18.09 -11.44 -5.86
CA SER A 283 -19.09 -11.31 -6.92
C SER A 283 -20.31 -10.49 -6.49
N MET A 284 -20.67 -10.53 -5.20
CA MET A 284 -21.82 -9.82 -4.63
C MET A 284 -21.50 -8.35 -4.31
N LEU A 285 -20.38 -8.11 -3.62
CA LEU A 285 -19.96 -6.80 -3.13
C LEU A 285 -19.07 -6.08 -4.15
N GLY A 286 -18.50 -6.82 -5.10
CA GLY A 286 -17.71 -6.29 -6.20
C GLY A 286 -16.66 -5.28 -5.75
N ASN A 287 -16.65 -4.17 -6.48
CA ASN A 287 -15.77 -3.06 -6.23
C ASN A 287 -16.53 -1.91 -5.59
N THR A 288 -17.53 -2.17 -4.74
CA THR A 288 -18.26 -1.10 -4.06
C THR A 288 -17.30 -0.21 -3.26
N TYR A 289 -17.47 1.11 -3.37
CA TYR A 289 -16.80 2.14 -2.59
C TYR A 289 -17.86 3.05 -1.95
N PRO A 290 -17.80 3.37 -0.65
CA PRO A 290 -16.79 2.99 0.33
C PRO A 290 -16.80 1.49 0.65
N TYR A 291 -15.70 1.02 1.25
CA TYR A 291 -15.46 -0.38 1.57
C TYR A 291 -16.49 -0.92 2.56
N GLN A 292 -17.00 -2.13 2.31
CA GLN A 292 -18.00 -2.78 3.16
C GLN A 292 -17.35 -3.74 4.19
N PRO A 293 -17.95 -3.96 5.39
CA PRO A 293 -17.34 -4.74 6.47
C PRO A 293 -16.97 -6.19 6.12
N ASP A 294 -17.71 -6.82 5.21
CA ASP A 294 -17.47 -8.20 4.77
C ASP A 294 -16.80 -8.29 3.39
N GLN A 295 -16.43 -7.15 2.81
CA GLN A 295 -15.83 -7.13 1.47
C GLN A 295 -14.46 -7.80 1.48
N PRO A 296 -14.20 -8.76 0.60
CA PRO A 296 -12.88 -9.37 0.48
C PRO A 296 -11.80 -8.34 0.18
N TYR A 297 -10.58 -8.63 0.61
CA TYR A 297 -9.43 -7.78 0.31
C TYR A 297 -8.83 -8.19 -1.04
N THR A 298 -8.71 -7.24 -1.96
CA THR A 298 -8.19 -7.47 -3.32
C THR A 298 -7.18 -6.39 -3.70
N MET A 299 -6.64 -6.45 -4.92
CA MET A 299 -5.75 -5.39 -5.43
C MET A 299 -6.43 -4.02 -5.48
N ILE A 300 -7.76 -3.97 -5.62
CA ILE A 300 -8.51 -2.71 -5.61
C ILE A 300 -8.49 -2.08 -4.22
N SER A 301 -8.51 -2.90 -3.16
CA SER A 301 -8.29 -2.44 -1.79
C SER A 301 -6.93 -1.74 -1.64
N GLU A 302 -5.90 -2.20 -2.36
CA GLU A 302 -4.56 -1.61 -2.35
C GLU A 302 -4.49 -0.30 -3.14
N TYR A 303 -5.18 -0.21 -4.27
CA TYR A 303 -5.30 1.02 -5.05
C TYR A 303 -6.00 2.11 -4.26
N ARG A 304 -7.07 1.75 -3.54
CA ARG A 304 -7.79 2.67 -2.65
C ARG A 304 -6.92 3.16 -1.51
N ALA A 305 -6.21 2.25 -0.83
CA ALA A 305 -5.29 2.63 0.22
C ALA A 305 -4.22 3.62 -0.30
N LEU A 306 -3.68 3.39 -1.50
CA LEU A 306 -2.77 4.34 -2.13
C LEU A 306 -3.47 5.68 -2.48
N GLY A 307 -4.68 5.63 -3.05
CA GLY A 307 -5.45 6.83 -3.38
C GLY A 307 -5.80 7.69 -2.16
N GLU A 308 -6.14 7.07 -1.02
CA GLU A 308 -6.36 7.75 0.27
C GLU A 308 -5.08 8.43 0.76
N ILE A 309 -3.93 7.76 0.64
CA ILE A 309 -2.63 8.33 1.02
C ILE A 309 -2.30 9.53 0.13
N ILE A 310 -2.48 9.43 -1.19
CA ILE A 310 -2.21 10.56 -2.09
C ILE A 310 -3.16 11.72 -1.82
N GLN A 311 -4.45 11.48 -1.52
CA GLN A 311 -5.35 12.53 -1.06
C GLN A 311 -4.85 13.20 0.23
N GLY A 312 -4.35 12.41 1.19
CA GLY A 312 -3.75 12.95 2.41
C GLY A 312 -2.46 13.74 2.17
N MET A 313 -1.73 13.46 1.10
CA MET A 313 -0.60 14.29 0.66
C MET A 313 -1.05 15.61 0.03
N MET A 314 -2.27 15.66 -0.52
CA MET A 314 -2.82 16.83 -1.22
C MET A 314 -3.56 17.79 -0.28
N ILE A 315 -3.95 17.35 0.91
CA ILE A 315 -4.80 18.11 1.83
C ILE A 315 -4.04 18.31 3.14
N GLU A 316 -4.03 19.53 3.64
CA GLU A 316 -3.32 19.84 4.88
C GLU A 316 -3.91 19.06 6.08
N PRO A 317 -3.06 18.43 6.91
CA PRO A 317 -3.48 17.80 8.16
C PRO A 317 -4.08 18.82 9.12
N THR A 318 -5.34 18.59 9.51
CA THR A 318 -5.98 19.33 10.61
C THR A 318 -6.67 18.33 11.53
N GLY A 319 -6.50 18.49 12.83
CA GLY A 319 -6.95 17.58 13.86
C GLY A 319 -6.06 16.34 14.02
N GLY A 320 -6.35 15.56 15.07
CA GLY A 320 -5.61 14.35 15.41
C GLY A 320 -5.83 13.14 14.50
N SER A 321 -6.72 13.22 13.51
CA SER A 321 -7.05 12.10 12.63
C SER A 321 -7.24 12.51 11.16
N HIS A 322 -6.12 12.82 10.52
CA HIS A 322 -6.10 13.31 9.15
C HIS A 322 -6.66 12.30 8.12
N LEU A 323 -6.19 11.05 8.14
CA LEU A 323 -6.63 10.04 7.17
C LEU A 323 -8.06 9.57 7.37
N GLU A 324 -8.56 9.44 8.60
CA GLU A 324 -9.95 9.06 8.83
C GLU A 324 -10.92 10.11 8.26
N ARG A 325 -10.53 11.39 8.28
CA ARG A 325 -11.29 12.46 7.63
C ARG A 325 -11.26 12.35 6.10
N ILE A 326 -10.13 11.97 5.51
CA ILE A 326 -10.04 11.73 4.07
C ILE A 326 -10.97 10.57 3.68
N GLN A 327 -10.96 9.50 4.47
CA GLN A 327 -11.75 8.29 4.25
C GLN A 327 -13.26 8.51 4.43
N SER A 328 -13.68 9.52 5.20
CA SER A 328 -15.10 9.79 5.46
C SER A 328 -15.83 10.53 4.33
N ARG A 329 -15.12 10.97 3.29
CA ARG A 329 -15.67 11.74 2.17
C ARG A 329 -15.33 11.09 0.82
N ARG A 330 -16.07 11.47 -0.22
CA ARG A 330 -15.77 10.98 -1.58
C ARG A 330 -14.49 11.63 -2.09
N ALA A 331 -13.73 10.89 -2.90
CA ALA A 331 -12.46 11.38 -3.43
C ALA A 331 -12.63 12.69 -4.23
N ARG A 332 -13.71 12.81 -4.99
CA ARG A 332 -14.03 14.02 -5.76
C ARG A 332 -14.25 15.24 -4.87
N GLU A 333 -14.99 15.06 -3.77
CA GLU A 333 -15.25 16.13 -2.79
C GLU A 333 -13.97 16.57 -2.08
N ASN A 334 -13.10 15.63 -1.72
CA ASN A 334 -11.80 15.93 -1.12
C ASN A 334 -10.92 16.76 -2.06
N LEU A 335 -10.97 16.50 -3.37
CA LEU A 335 -10.05 17.05 -4.36
C LEU A 335 -10.53 18.33 -5.04
N GLU A 336 -11.82 18.69 -4.92
CA GLU A 336 -12.44 19.81 -5.62
C GLU A 336 -11.67 21.13 -5.41
N GLU A 337 -11.44 21.50 -4.15
CA GLU A 337 -10.83 22.79 -3.77
C GLU A 337 -9.29 22.79 -3.74
N THR A 338 -8.65 21.66 -4.06
CA THR A 338 -7.18 21.55 -4.00
C THR A 338 -6.51 22.18 -5.23
N LYS A 339 -5.27 22.67 -5.12
CA LYS A 339 -4.56 23.38 -6.22
C LYS A 339 -3.82 22.49 -7.23
N TYR A 340 -3.89 21.17 -7.08
CA TYR A 340 -3.18 20.22 -7.94
C TYR A 340 -3.74 20.15 -9.36
N THR A 341 -2.95 19.64 -10.30
CA THR A 341 -3.37 19.46 -11.68
C THR A 341 -4.58 18.52 -11.78
N GLY A 342 -5.43 18.77 -12.78
CA GLY A 342 -6.51 17.86 -13.13
C GLY A 342 -6.02 16.43 -13.43
N ARG A 343 -4.78 16.27 -13.91
CA ARG A 343 -4.20 14.96 -14.22
C ARG A 343 -4.00 14.13 -12.95
N LEU A 344 -3.37 14.69 -11.92
CA LEU A 344 -3.20 14.00 -10.64
C LEU A 344 -4.54 13.71 -9.98
N LYS A 345 -5.43 14.71 -9.91
CA LYS A 345 -6.77 14.54 -9.32
C LYS A 345 -7.54 13.40 -9.97
N ASN A 346 -7.60 13.37 -11.31
CA ASN A 346 -8.31 12.33 -12.05
C ASN A 346 -7.66 10.95 -11.88
N PHE A 347 -6.33 10.88 -11.77
CA PHE A 347 -5.65 9.61 -11.50
C PHE A 347 -5.98 9.08 -10.09
N VAL A 348 -6.02 9.95 -9.09
CA VAL A 348 -6.41 9.59 -7.73
C VAL A 348 -7.86 9.11 -7.69
N VAL A 349 -8.79 9.84 -8.32
CA VAL A 349 -10.18 9.40 -8.45
C VAL A 349 -10.28 8.03 -9.12
N LYS A 350 -9.49 7.79 -10.18
CA LYS A 350 -9.41 6.49 -10.84
C LYS A 350 -8.96 5.38 -9.89
N LEU A 351 -7.96 5.59 -9.04
CA LEU A 351 -7.55 4.58 -8.05
C LEU A 351 -8.67 4.23 -7.06
N MET A 352 -9.53 5.20 -6.73
CA MET A 352 -10.61 5.02 -5.77
C MET A 352 -11.84 4.32 -6.37
N GLU A 353 -12.18 4.67 -7.62
CA GLU A 353 -13.45 4.34 -8.27
C GLU A 353 -13.31 3.30 -9.41
N ALA A 354 -12.11 2.98 -9.88
CA ALA A 354 -11.96 2.08 -11.03
C ALA A 354 -12.46 0.66 -10.74
N ASP A 355 -13.22 0.14 -11.71
CA ASP A 355 -13.48 -1.28 -11.87
C ASP A 355 -12.56 -1.83 -12.98
N PRO A 356 -11.39 -2.39 -12.64
CA PRO A 356 -10.50 -2.97 -13.63
C PRO A 356 -11.06 -4.25 -14.25
N TRP A 357 -12.12 -4.85 -13.70
CA TRP A 357 -12.73 -6.09 -14.19
C TRP A 357 -13.94 -5.85 -15.06
N HIS A 358 -14.35 -4.60 -15.25
CA HIS A 358 -15.44 -4.26 -16.14
C HIS A 358 -15.12 -4.71 -17.57
N LYS A 359 -16.04 -5.46 -18.16
CA LYS A 359 -15.96 -5.88 -19.56
C LYS A 359 -17.08 -5.21 -20.35
N GLU A 360 -16.73 -4.64 -21.49
CA GLU A 360 -17.72 -4.13 -22.44
C GLU A 360 -18.48 -5.28 -23.11
N SER A 361 -17.81 -6.42 -23.32
CA SER A 361 -18.39 -7.67 -23.82
C SER A 361 -17.95 -8.89 -23.01
N GLU A 362 -18.83 -9.89 -22.84
CA GLU A 362 -18.48 -11.17 -22.22
C GLU A 362 -17.35 -11.92 -22.95
N THR A 363 -17.17 -11.62 -24.25
CA THR A 363 -16.10 -12.20 -25.07
C THR A 363 -14.73 -11.58 -24.81
N ASP A 364 -14.67 -10.44 -24.12
CA ASP A 364 -13.41 -9.75 -23.89
C ASP A 364 -12.55 -10.58 -22.92
N PRO A 365 -11.26 -10.75 -23.21
CA PRO A 365 -10.35 -11.41 -22.30
C PRO A 365 -10.34 -10.61 -20.99
N ASN A 366 -10.31 -11.34 -19.88
CA ASN A 366 -10.07 -10.71 -18.58
C ASN A 366 -8.74 -9.94 -18.64
N PRO A 367 -8.69 -8.72 -18.09
CA PRO A 367 -7.49 -7.92 -18.17
C PRO A 367 -6.36 -8.57 -17.38
N ALA A 368 -5.20 -8.71 -18.02
CA ALA A 368 -3.98 -9.16 -17.39
C ALA A 368 -3.10 -7.94 -17.06
N TYR A 369 -2.25 -8.04 -16.03
CA TYR A 369 -1.27 -6.99 -15.68
C TYR A 369 -1.90 -5.61 -15.37
N VAL A 370 -3.06 -5.60 -14.71
CA VAL A 370 -3.80 -4.37 -14.39
C VAL A 370 -2.91 -3.36 -13.65
N THR A 371 -2.15 -3.81 -12.67
CA THR A 371 -1.25 -2.93 -11.89
C THR A 371 -0.13 -2.36 -12.75
N SER A 372 0.49 -3.17 -13.63
CA SER A 372 1.46 -2.68 -14.61
C SER A 372 0.87 -1.61 -15.52
N GLY A 373 -0.40 -1.77 -15.94
CA GLY A 373 -1.12 -0.78 -16.73
C GLY A 373 -1.31 0.55 -16.01
N LEU A 374 -1.73 0.50 -14.72
CA LEU A 374 -1.85 1.70 -13.88
C LEU A 374 -0.50 2.37 -13.65
N TYR A 375 0.56 1.60 -13.37
CA TYR A 375 1.90 2.13 -13.21
C TYR A 375 2.40 2.85 -14.46
N ARG A 376 2.19 2.26 -15.65
CA ARG A 376 2.50 2.90 -16.94
C ARG A 376 1.75 4.23 -17.11
N GLU A 377 0.45 4.26 -16.86
CA GLU A 377 -0.35 5.48 -16.97
C GLU A 377 0.09 6.56 -15.96
N ALA A 378 0.54 6.16 -14.77
CA ALA A 378 1.13 7.07 -13.80
C ALA A 378 2.45 7.67 -14.34
N LEU A 379 3.32 6.86 -14.96
CA LEU A 379 4.55 7.34 -15.60
C LEU A 379 4.25 8.34 -16.74
N GLU A 380 3.24 8.08 -17.56
CA GLU A 380 2.76 9.02 -18.58
C GLU A 380 2.24 10.32 -17.94
N GLY A 381 1.57 10.22 -16.78
CA GLY A 381 1.17 11.37 -15.97
C GLY A 381 2.36 12.22 -15.49
N VAL A 382 3.43 11.56 -15.03
CA VAL A 382 4.67 12.24 -14.62
C VAL A 382 5.37 12.89 -15.81
N GLN A 383 5.48 12.18 -16.93
CA GLN A 383 6.09 12.75 -18.14
C GLN A 383 5.33 14.01 -18.59
N TRP A 384 4.00 13.94 -18.62
CA TRP A 384 3.16 15.09 -18.92
C TRP A 384 3.37 16.25 -17.93
N PHE A 385 3.46 15.96 -16.63
CA PHE A 385 3.72 16.97 -15.60
C PHE A 385 5.08 17.65 -15.76
N ILE A 386 6.11 16.91 -16.17
CA ILE A 386 7.46 17.45 -16.41
C ILE A 386 7.53 18.27 -17.70
N GLU A 387 6.80 17.87 -18.75
CA GLU A 387 6.80 18.53 -20.07
C GLU A 387 5.90 19.78 -20.12
N GLY A 388 4.97 19.95 -19.18
CA GLY A 388 3.91 20.96 -19.21
C GLY A 388 4.26 22.32 -18.57
N ASP A 389 3.97 23.39 -19.30
CA ASP A 389 3.83 24.77 -18.82
C ASP A 389 2.55 24.88 -17.95
N SER A 390 2.69 25.28 -16.68
CA SER A 390 1.69 25.13 -15.61
C SER A 390 0.33 25.80 -15.86
N ASP A 391 0.22 26.68 -16.85
CA ASP A 391 -0.95 27.54 -17.12
C ASP A 391 -2.10 26.87 -17.90
N LYS A 392 -1.93 25.65 -18.42
CA LYS A 392 -3.01 24.95 -19.16
C LYS A 392 -3.77 23.90 -18.36
N ALA A 393 -3.45 23.71 -17.08
CA ALA A 393 -3.98 22.62 -16.25
C ALA A 393 -5.20 22.99 -15.38
N SER A 394 -5.74 24.21 -15.50
CA SER A 394 -6.89 24.68 -14.71
C SER A 394 -8.24 24.06 -15.13
N THR A 395 -8.28 23.29 -16.21
CA THR A 395 -9.52 22.72 -16.73
C THR A 395 -9.39 21.21 -16.76
N TYR A 396 -10.03 20.53 -15.79
CA TYR A 396 -10.95 19.40 -15.98
C TYR A 396 -11.16 18.67 -14.65
N VAL A 397 -12.00 19.27 -13.80
CA VAL A 397 -12.92 18.54 -12.92
C VAL A 397 -14.32 18.79 -13.50
N THR A 398 -14.67 18.11 -14.61
CA THR A 398 -16.06 17.78 -15.01
C THR A 398 -16.16 17.08 -16.37
N SER A 399 -17.16 16.18 -16.46
CA SER A 399 -17.97 15.79 -17.63
C SER A 399 -17.70 14.49 -18.40
N ARG A 400 -16.57 13.77 -18.24
CA ARG A 400 -16.46 12.44 -18.90
C ARG A 400 -16.99 11.26 -18.11
N MET A 401 -17.18 11.41 -16.79
CA MET A 401 -17.84 10.40 -15.95
C MET A 401 -19.27 10.76 -15.54
N ALA A 402 -19.80 11.91 -15.95
CA ALA A 402 -21.25 12.15 -15.85
C ALA A 402 -22.03 11.08 -16.67
N GLU A 403 -21.44 10.53 -17.74
CA GLU A 403 -21.97 9.38 -18.48
C GLU A 403 -21.84 8.05 -17.70
N ALA A 404 -20.88 7.95 -16.77
CA ALA A 404 -20.70 6.79 -15.90
C ALA A 404 -21.57 6.86 -14.63
N GLU A 405 -21.83 8.06 -14.10
CA GLU A 405 -22.85 8.30 -13.06
C GLU A 405 -24.25 7.95 -13.60
N ASP A 406 -24.56 8.36 -14.83
CA ASP A 406 -25.76 7.94 -15.56
C ASP A 406 -25.85 6.41 -15.77
N TYR A 407 -24.70 5.73 -15.84
CA TYR A 407 -24.62 4.27 -15.97
C TYR A 407 -24.80 3.58 -14.61
N VAL A 408 -24.17 4.08 -13.55
CA VAL A 408 -24.33 3.56 -12.17
C VAL A 408 -25.77 3.75 -11.70
N GLU A 409 -26.38 4.93 -11.94
CA GLU A 409 -27.77 5.20 -11.60
C GLU A 409 -28.71 4.28 -12.39
N ARG A 410 -28.44 4.03 -13.69
CA ARG A 410 -29.17 3.02 -14.48
C ARG A 410 -28.96 1.59 -13.97
N THR A 411 -27.78 1.26 -13.45
CA THR A 411 -27.46 -0.07 -12.92
C THR A 411 -28.11 -0.30 -11.56
N GLU A 412 -28.15 0.71 -10.69
CA GLU A 412 -28.92 0.70 -9.44
C GLU A 412 -30.42 0.56 -9.71
N ILE A 413 -30.98 1.34 -10.65
CA ILE A 413 -32.39 1.21 -11.05
C ILE A 413 -32.68 -0.21 -11.55
N ARG A 414 -31.79 -0.81 -12.34
CA ARG A 414 -31.95 -2.18 -12.87
C ARG A 414 -31.81 -3.24 -11.78
N ALA A 415 -30.88 -3.06 -10.83
CA ALA A 415 -30.73 -3.93 -9.66
C ALA A 415 -31.96 -3.84 -8.74
N GLN A 416 -32.50 -2.64 -8.50
CA GLN A 416 -33.73 -2.44 -7.72
C GLN A 416 -34.93 -3.10 -8.42
N GLN A 417 -35.04 -2.98 -9.74
CA GLN A 417 -36.06 -3.66 -10.54
C GLN A 417 -35.93 -5.19 -10.47
N LEU A 418 -34.72 -5.72 -10.49
CA LEU A 418 -34.44 -7.15 -10.30
C LEU A 418 -34.84 -7.60 -8.88
N PHE A 419 -34.45 -6.86 -7.84
CA PHE A 419 -34.86 -7.14 -6.45
C PHE A 419 -36.39 -7.13 -6.28
N ASN A 420 -37.07 -6.15 -6.88
CA ASN A 420 -38.54 -6.09 -6.88
C ASN A 420 -39.18 -7.25 -7.66
N SER A 421 -38.53 -7.72 -8.74
CA SER A 421 -38.98 -8.90 -9.48
C SER A 421 -38.81 -10.19 -8.68
N TYR A 422 -37.72 -10.32 -7.91
CA TYR A 422 -37.49 -11.45 -7.01
C TYR A 422 -38.49 -11.47 -5.86
N ALA A 423 -38.79 -10.33 -5.24
CA ALA A 423 -39.82 -10.23 -4.20
C ALA A 423 -41.22 -10.62 -4.72
N ASN A 424 -41.54 -10.26 -5.97
CA ASN A 424 -42.80 -10.68 -6.60
C ASN A 424 -42.84 -12.19 -6.88
N VAL A 425 -41.72 -12.81 -7.25
CA VAL A 425 -41.64 -14.26 -7.44
C VAL A 425 -41.77 -15.00 -6.10
N GLU A 426 -41.16 -14.48 -5.04
CA GLU A 426 -41.27 -15.05 -3.69
C GLU A 426 -42.70 -14.97 -3.14
N ASP A 427 -43.41 -13.85 -3.35
CA ASP A 427 -44.83 -13.70 -2.98
C ASP A 427 -45.76 -14.63 -3.79
N ILE A 428 -45.42 -14.91 -5.05
CA ILE A 428 -46.13 -15.91 -5.87
C ILE A 428 -45.86 -17.33 -5.33
N LEU A 429 -44.61 -17.66 -5.01
CA LEU A 429 -44.24 -18.98 -4.48
C LEU A 429 -44.89 -19.24 -3.11
N LEU A 430 -44.96 -18.24 -2.23
CA LEU A 430 -45.66 -18.32 -0.95
C LEU A 430 -47.17 -18.56 -1.11
N LYS A 431 -47.80 -18.01 -2.16
CA LYS A 431 -49.21 -18.28 -2.49
C LYS A 431 -49.43 -19.71 -2.99
N PHE A 432 -48.43 -20.34 -3.59
CA PHE A 432 -48.48 -21.75 -3.98
C PHE A 432 -48.18 -22.71 -2.83
N GLU A 433 -47.41 -22.27 -1.82
CA GLU A 433 -47.08 -23.07 -0.64
C GLU A 433 -48.15 -23.02 0.46
N THR A 434 -49.12 -22.10 0.40
CA THR A 434 -50.32 -22.18 1.25
C THR A 434 -51.34 -23.15 0.64
N PRO A 435 -51.51 -24.38 1.18
CA PRO A 435 -52.57 -25.26 0.70
C PRO A 435 -53.92 -24.59 0.96
N SER A 436 -54.71 -24.47 -0.10
CA SER A 436 -56.11 -24.05 -0.03
C SER A 436 -56.88 -24.97 0.92
N SER A 437 -56.99 -24.55 2.18
CA SER A 437 -57.91 -25.07 3.17
C SER A 437 -59.34 -24.68 2.78
N THR A 438 -59.85 -25.25 1.68
CA THR A 438 -61.29 -25.38 1.49
C THR A 438 -61.78 -26.45 2.44
N LYS A 439 -62.23 -25.99 3.61
CA LYS A 439 -63.09 -26.76 4.49
C LYS A 439 -64.38 -27.07 3.74
N ASP A 440 -64.57 -28.34 3.44
CA ASP A 440 -65.88 -28.95 3.27
C ASP A 440 -66.75 -28.63 4.49
N GLY A 441 -67.94 -28.13 4.21
CA GLY A 441 -68.94 -27.82 5.22
C GLY A 441 -70.25 -27.46 4.56
N ARG A 442 -71.02 -28.48 4.16
CA ARG A 442 -72.50 -28.49 4.20
C ARG A 442 -73.04 -29.90 3.97
N SER A 443 -73.59 -30.44 5.07
CA SER A 443 -74.92 -31.06 5.21
C SER A 443 -75.75 -31.28 3.94
#